data_AF-A0A945G111-F1
#
_entry.id   AF-A0A945G111-F1
#
_cell.length_a   1.000
_cell.length_b   1.000
_cell.length_c   1.000
_cell.angle_alpha   90.00
_cell.angle_beta   90.00
_cell.angle_gamma   90.00
#
_symmetry.space_group_name_H-M   'P 1'
#
loop_
_entity.id
_entity.type
_entity.pdbx_description
1 polymer ?
#
loop_
_entity_poly.entity_id
_entity_poly.type
_entity_poly.pdbx_seq_one_letter_code
_entity_poly.pdbx_strand_id
1 'polypeptide(L)'
;ESETPTGLLSGHMSCVPDSRECLHLPSWGMSPLHFTDDLFISLNFEGQEIFKSAVKGMSDSIAQVLEKEGLTPNDIDLFIPHQANLRIIQSLAKRLDFPMEKVVVRIDEYANTSAASIPLAMCDALQDGTIKPGMTILTATFGAGLTCGAGVIKWGERVEPVGTSDKNIPEFEGTVFDLMADSFVHYGVDAEHLLTKA
;
A
#
# COMPACT_ATOMS: atom_id res chain seq x y z
N GLU A 1 -14.92 -27.28 4.11
CA GLU A 1 -14.15 -26.86 2.93
C GLU A 1 -15.14 -26.35 1.88
N SER A 2 -14.81 -25.28 1.16
CA SER A 2 -15.66 -24.75 0.08
C SER A 2 -15.56 -25.68 -1.14
N GLU A 3 -16.68 -25.95 -1.82
CA GLU A 3 -16.68 -26.72 -3.07
C GLU A 3 -16.04 -25.95 -4.23
N THR A 4 -15.99 -24.62 -4.14
CA THR A 4 -15.32 -23.73 -5.10
C THR A 4 -14.01 -23.20 -4.50
N PRO A 5 -12.88 -23.19 -5.24
CA PRO A 5 -11.65 -22.57 -4.76
C PRO A 5 -11.87 -21.08 -4.46
N THR A 6 -11.73 -20.69 -3.19
CA THR A 6 -11.87 -19.31 -2.72
C THR A 6 -10.65 -18.92 -1.88
N GLY A 7 -10.37 -17.63 -1.75
CA GLY A 7 -9.22 -17.09 -1.03
C GLY A 7 -8.09 -16.71 -1.98
N LEU A 8 -6.86 -16.66 -1.46
CA LEU A 8 -5.68 -16.39 -2.27
C LEU A 8 -5.38 -17.59 -3.17
N LEU A 9 -5.57 -17.44 -4.48
CA LEU A 9 -5.28 -18.48 -5.47
C LEU A 9 -3.77 -18.59 -5.72
N SER A 10 -3.14 -17.44 -5.97
CA SER A 10 -1.69 -17.34 -6.12
C SER A 10 -1.15 -16.01 -5.60
N GLY A 11 0.11 -16.06 -5.20
CA GLY A 11 0.92 -14.90 -4.89
C GLY A 11 2.30 -15.06 -5.51
N HIS A 12 2.89 -13.94 -5.90
CA HIS A 12 4.27 -13.83 -6.34
C HIS A 12 4.92 -12.66 -5.63
N MET A 13 6.15 -12.86 -5.15
CA MET A 13 6.96 -11.83 -4.51
C MET A 13 8.34 -11.82 -5.17
N SER A 14 8.85 -10.62 -5.43
CA SER A 14 10.14 -10.41 -6.08
C SER A 14 10.84 -9.18 -5.52
N CYS A 15 12.09 -8.99 -5.92
CA CYS A 15 12.85 -7.78 -5.66
C CYS A 15 13.36 -7.21 -6.98
N VAL A 16 13.36 -5.89 -7.11
CA VAL A 16 14.04 -5.22 -8.22
C VAL A 16 15.52 -5.11 -7.88
N PRO A 17 16.44 -5.78 -8.62
CA PRO A 17 17.86 -5.71 -8.33
C PRO A 17 18.39 -4.28 -8.50
N ASP A 18 19.53 -3.99 -7.86
CA ASP A 18 20.26 -2.72 -7.97
C ASP A 18 19.44 -1.46 -7.63
N SER A 19 18.39 -1.61 -6.83
CA SER A 19 17.48 -0.53 -6.44
C SER A 19 17.63 -0.07 -4.98
N ARG A 20 18.56 -0.65 -4.21
CA ARG A 20 18.76 -0.35 -2.78
C ARG A 20 18.88 1.14 -2.50
N GLU A 21 19.69 1.83 -3.29
CA GLU A 21 20.04 3.24 -3.05
C GLU A 21 18.90 4.20 -3.39
N CYS A 22 17.84 3.75 -4.09
CA CYS A 22 16.73 4.63 -4.44
C CYS A 22 15.75 4.88 -3.28
N LEU A 23 15.70 3.97 -2.29
CA LEU A 23 14.81 4.10 -1.13
C LEU A 23 15.43 3.40 0.08
N HIS A 24 16.14 4.16 0.91
CA HIS A 24 16.78 3.63 2.11
C HIS A 24 16.85 4.67 3.23
N LEU A 25 17.01 4.19 4.45
CA LEU A 25 17.31 5.02 5.62
C LEU A 25 18.83 4.97 5.86
N PRO A 26 19.60 6.03 5.53
CA PRO A 26 21.01 6.11 5.90
C PRO A 26 21.16 5.94 7.41
N SER A 27 22.20 5.26 7.85
CA SER A 27 22.51 5.07 9.28
C SER A 27 21.48 4.27 10.09
N TRP A 28 20.48 3.65 9.46
CA TRP A 28 19.55 2.73 10.13
C TRP A 28 20.07 1.27 10.11
N GLY A 29 19.56 0.42 11.01
CA GLY A 29 20.00 -0.99 11.12
C GLY A 29 21.19 -1.18 12.05
N MET A 30 22.32 -1.73 11.58
CA MET A 30 23.49 -2.05 12.43
C MET A 30 24.41 -0.84 12.72
N SER A 31 23.91 0.38 12.59
CA SER A 31 24.71 1.58 12.86
C SER A 31 25.01 1.70 14.35
N PRO A 32 26.26 2.00 14.75
CA PRO A 32 26.58 2.24 16.16
C PRO A 32 25.94 3.53 16.69
N LEU A 33 25.42 4.41 15.82
CA LEU A 33 24.72 5.64 16.19
C LEU A 33 23.46 5.37 17.02
N HIS A 34 22.88 4.16 16.98
CA HIS A 34 21.75 3.79 17.84
C HIS A 34 22.10 3.74 19.34
N PHE A 35 23.40 3.78 19.67
CA PHE A 35 23.89 3.80 21.05
C PHE A 35 24.33 5.19 21.52
N THR A 36 24.12 6.23 20.70
CA THR A 36 24.45 7.61 21.05
C THR A 36 23.20 8.49 20.98
N ASP A 37 23.27 9.69 21.57
CA ASP A 37 22.21 10.70 21.46
C ASP A 37 22.22 11.43 20.10
N ASP A 38 23.13 11.04 19.20
CA ASP A 38 23.33 11.65 17.87
C ASP A 38 22.56 10.91 16.76
N LEU A 39 21.60 10.05 17.11
CA LEU A 39 20.82 9.31 16.11
C LEU A 39 19.94 10.27 15.31
N PHE A 40 20.36 10.53 14.08
CA PHE A 40 19.58 11.30 13.11
C PHE A 40 19.01 10.36 12.04
N ILE A 41 17.68 10.20 12.05
CA ILE A 41 16.97 9.40 11.05
C ILE A 41 16.67 10.29 9.84
N SER A 42 17.23 9.93 8.69
CA SER A 42 16.87 10.50 7.39
C SER A 42 16.35 9.42 6.44
N LEU A 43 15.57 9.84 5.45
CA LEU A 43 15.07 8.98 4.38
C LEU A 43 15.65 9.47 3.07
N ASN A 44 16.45 8.64 2.41
CA ASN A 44 16.79 8.84 1.01
C ASN A 44 15.65 8.33 0.14
N PHE A 45 15.17 9.17 -0.78
CA PHE A 45 13.99 8.91 -1.60
C PHE A 45 14.18 9.44 -3.02
N GLU A 46 14.58 8.57 -3.95
CA GLU A 46 14.73 8.88 -5.36
C GLU A 46 13.45 8.56 -6.13
N GLY A 47 12.48 9.47 -6.05
CA GLY A 47 11.11 9.24 -6.52
C GLY A 47 10.99 8.80 -7.99
N GLN A 48 11.85 9.28 -8.88
CA GLN A 48 11.82 8.89 -10.29
C GLN A 48 12.25 7.43 -10.50
N GLU A 49 13.29 6.98 -9.80
CA GLU A 49 13.78 5.60 -9.89
C GLU A 49 12.85 4.63 -9.17
N ILE A 50 12.30 5.04 -8.02
CA ILE A 50 11.24 4.31 -7.32
C ILE A 50 10.05 4.09 -8.26
N PHE A 51 9.56 5.13 -8.94
CA PHE A 51 8.43 5.03 -9.84
C PHE A 51 8.65 4.00 -10.95
N LYS A 52 9.78 4.09 -11.66
CA LYS A 52 10.12 3.17 -12.76
C LYS A 52 10.21 1.73 -12.26
N SER A 53 10.92 1.53 -11.14
CA SER A 53 11.15 0.21 -10.55
C SER A 53 9.86 -0.42 -10.03
N ALA A 54 9.02 0.37 -9.37
CA ALA A 54 7.71 -0.03 -8.87
C ALA A 54 6.78 -0.49 -10.00
N VAL A 55 6.62 0.35 -11.04
CA VAL A 55 5.76 0.01 -12.19
C VAL A 55 6.25 -1.26 -12.87
N LYS A 56 7.58 -1.40 -13.07
CA LYS A 56 8.15 -2.60 -13.68
C LYS A 56 7.92 -3.85 -12.81
N GLY A 57 8.37 -3.84 -11.56
CA GLY A 57 8.34 -5.01 -10.69
C GLY A 57 6.93 -5.48 -10.33
N MET A 58 5.97 -4.57 -10.17
CA MET A 58 4.57 -4.94 -10.02
C MET A 58 3.99 -5.52 -11.31
N SER A 59 4.26 -4.93 -12.47
CA SER A 59 3.77 -5.47 -13.75
C SER A 59 4.28 -6.89 -14.00
N ASP A 60 5.57 -7.12 -13.74
CA ASP A 60 6.20 -8.44 -13.88
C ASP A 60 5.56 -9.44 -12.89
N SER A 61 5.31 -9.03 -11.64
CA SER A 61 4.64 -9.87 -10.65
C SER A 61 3.19 -10.19 -11.00
N ILE A 62 2.45 -9.21 -11.56
CA ILE A 62 1.08 -9.40 -12.05
C ILE A 62 1.06 -10.42 -13.19
N ALA A 63 1.98 -10.31 -14.15
CA ALA A 63 2.08 -11.28 -15.25
C ALA A 63 2.31 -12.70 -14.73
N GLN A 64 3.19 -12.88 -13.74
CA GLN A 64 3.47 -14.20 -13.14
C GLN A 64 2.24 -14.82 -12.47
N VAL A 65 1.45 -14.05 -11.70
CA VAL A 65 0.26 -14.60 -11.04
C VAL A 65 -0.87 -14.87 -12.02
N LEU A 66 -1.06 -14.03 -13.04
CA LEU A 66 -2.06 -14.25 -14.08
C LEU A 66 -1.73 -15.48 -14.94
N GLU A 67 -0.47 -15.62 -15.37
CA GLU A 67 0.00 -16.78 -16.13
C GLU A 67 -0.19 -18.08 -15.32
N LYS A 68 0.17 -18.06 -14.03
CA LYS A 68 0.04 -19.22 -13.14
C LYS A 68 -1.42 -19.69 -13.01
N GLU A 69 -2.37 -18.77 -12.96
CA GLU A 69 -3.81 -19.09 -12.88
C GLU A 69 -4.46 -19.28 -14.26
N GLY A 70 -3.72 -19.10 -15.35
CA GLY A 70 -4.27 -19.14 -16.71
C GLY A 70 -5.31 -18.04 -16.98
N LEU A 71 -5.17 -16.89 -16.29
CA LEU A 71 -6.08 -15.74 -16.37
C LEU A 71 -5.48 -14.63 -17.23
N THR A 72 -6.35 -13.78 -17.73
CA THR A 72 -6.02 -12.52 -18.40
C THR A 72 -6.56 -11.34 -17.59
N PRO A 73 -6.13 -10.09 -17.88
CA PRO A 73 -6.73 -8.91 -17.23
C PRO A 73 -8.25 -8.81 -17.39
N ASN A 74 -8.83 -9.40 -18.45
CA ASN A 74 -10.28 -9.41 -18.68
C ASN A 74 -11.04 -10.32 -17.70
N ASP A 75 -10.37 -11.28 -17.08
CA ASP A 75 -10.95 -12.20 -16.09
C ASP A 75 -10.93 -11.60 -14.67
N ILE A 76 -10.36 -10.40 -14.52
CA ILE A 76 -10.27 -9.68 -13.25
C ILE A 76 -11.48 -8.73 -13.11
N ASP A 77 -12.21 -8.87 -12.02
CA ASP A 77 -13.37 -8.04 -11.70
C ASP A 77 -12.96 -6.73 -11.03
N LEU A 78 -11.92 -6.78 -10.20
CA LEU A 78 -11.49 -5.65 -9.38
C LEU A 78 -9.97 -5.66 -9.18
N PHE A 79 -9.34 -4.48 -9.21
CA PHE A 79 -7.92 -4.32 -8.91
C PHE A 79 -7.72 -3.42 -7.69
N ILE A 80 -7.05 -3.95 -6.65
CA ILE A 80 -6.72 -3.24 -5.41
C ILE A 80 -5.19 -3.14 -5.26
N PRO A 81 -4.55 -2.12 -5.82
CA PRO A 81 -3.10 -1.91 -5.72
C PRO A 81 -2.69 -1.24 -4.40
N HIS A 82 -1.38 -1.23 -4.15
CA HIS A 82 -0.76 -0.37 -3.14
C HIS A 82 -1.04 1.12 -3.44
N GLN A 83 -1.50 1.85 -2.42
CA GLN A 83 -1.88 3.27 -2.50
C GLN A 83 -0.68 4.20 -2.31
N ALA A 84 0.36 4.08 -3.15
CA ALA A 84 1.58 4.90 -3.01
C ALA A 84 1.52 6.24 -3.74
N ASN A 85 1.03 6.22 -4.98
CA ASN A 85 0.93 7.38 -5.85
C ASN A 85 -0.10 7.09 -6.96
N LEU A 86 -1.04 8.01 -7.19
CA LEU A 86 -2.07 7.85 -8.22
C LEU A 86 -1.49 7.60 -9.62
N ARG A 87 -0.35 8.22 -9.96
CA ARG A 87 0.29 8.05 -11.27
C ARG A 87 0.87 6.64 -11.46
N ILE A 88 1.32 5.99 -10.38
CA ILE A 88 1.77 4.59 -10.44
C ILE A 88 0.57 3.69 -10.72
N ILE A 89 -0.53 3.89 -10.00
CA ILE A 89 -1.78 3.15 -10.17
C ILE A 89 -2.28 3.27 -11.61
N GLN A 90 -2.39 4.49 -12.13
CA GLN A 90 -2.80 4.76 -13.52
C GLN A 90 -1.86 4.11 -14.55
N SER A 91 -0.55 4.09 -14.28
CA SER A 91 0.43 3.47 -15.18
C SER A 91 0.28 1.94 -15.21
N LEU A 92 0.00 1.31 -14.07
CA LEU A 92 -0.29 -0.12 -14.00
C LEU A 92 -1.58 -0.46 -14.74
N ALA A 93 -2.67 0.27 -14.46
CA ALA A 93 -3.96 0.06 -15.12
C ALA A 93 -3.83 0.19 -16.64
N LYS A 94 -3.16 1.24 -17.12
CA LYS A 94 -2.88 1.44 -18.55
C LYS A 94 -2.08 0.30 -19.17
N ARG A 95 -1.08 -0.23 -18.46
CA ARG A 95 -0.22 -1.31 -18.97
C ARG A 95 -0.96 -2.66 -19.03
N LEU A 96 -1.95 -2.85 -18.17
CA LEU A 96 -2.84 -4.00 -18.17
C LEU A 96 -4.03 -3.87 -19.12
N ASP A 97 -4.20 -2.71 -19.78
CA ASP A 97 -5.42 -2.32 -20.49
C ASP A 97 -6.67 -2.49 -19.62
N PHE A 98 -6.55 -2.10 -18.34
CA PHE A 98 -7.57 -2.31 -17.32
C PHE A 98 -8.32 -1.01 -17.02
N PRO A 99 -9.67 -1.03 -17.01
CA PRO A 99 -10.48 0.17 -16.77
C PRO A 99 -10.29 0.72 -15.36
N MET A 100 -10.09 2.04 -15.25
CA MET A 100 -9.86 2.70 -13.95
C MET A 100 -11.07 2.62 -13.02
N GLU A 101 -12.29 2.51 -13.55
CA GLU A 101 -13.51 2.32 -12.76
C GLU A 101 -13.57 0.96 -12.03
N LYS A 102 -12.72 -0.01 -12.41
CA LYS A 102 -12.53 -1.28 -11.69
C LYS A 102 -11.30 -1.26 -10.77
N VAL A 103 -10.66 -0.10 -10.59
CA VAL A 103 -9.49 0.05 -9.71
C VAL A 103 -9.90 0.77 -8.43
N VAL A 104 -9.63 0.16 -7.27
CA VAL A 104 -9.88 0.80 -5.98
C VAL A 104 -8.77 1.79 -5.67
N VAL A 105 -9.16 3.05 -5.50
CA VAL A 105 -8.27 4.17 -5.17
C VAL A 105 -8.77 4.82 -3.89
N ARG A 106 -7.91 4.88 -2.87
CA ARG A 106 -8.16 5.52 -1.55
C ARG A 106 -6.99 6.40 -1.10
N ILE A 107 -6.04 6.68 -2.00
CA ILE A 107 -4.88 7.52 -1.70
C ILE A 107 -5.25 8.97 -1.39
N ASP A 108 -6.38 9.45 -1.91
CA ASP A 108 -6.95 10.76 -1.63
C ASP A 108 -7.53 10.87 -0.22
N GLU A 109 -7.92 9.75 0.39
CA GLU A 109 -8.46 9.71 1.76
C GLU A 109 -7.36 9.49 2.81
N TYR A 110 -6.44 8.54 2.57
CA TYR A 110 -5.46 8.12 3.58
C TYR A 110 -4.00 8.40 3.24
N ALA A 111 -3.71 8.91 2.03
CA ALA A 111 -2.36 8.97 1.49
C ALA A 111 -1.68 7.57 1.47
N ASN A 112 -0.35 7.54 1.54
CA ASN A 112 0.42 6.30 1.56
C ASN A 112 0.57 5.78 3.00
N THR A 113 -0.18 4.73 3.33
CA THR A 113 -0.14 4.05 4.64
C THR A 113 0.70 2.76 4.62
N SER A 114 1.64 2.64 3.68
CA SER A 114 2.54 1.48 3.55
C SER A 114 1.76 0.16 3.49
N ALA A 115 2.09 -0.81 4.35
CA ALA A 115 1.46 -2.12 4.40
C ALA A 115 -0.06 -2.09 4.67
N ALA A 116 -0.59 -1.02 5.28
CA ALA A 116 -2.02 -0.90 5.57
C ALA A 116 -2.86 -0.50 4.35
N SER A 117 -2.23 0.02 3.29
CA SER A 117 -2.94 0.58 2.13
C SER A 117 -3.89 -0.37 1.41
N ILE A 118 -3.47 -1.61 1.13
CA ILE A 118 -4.31 -2.62 0.47
C ILE A 118 -5.43 -3.10 1.41
N PRO A 119 -5.16 -3.48 2.67
CA PRO A 119 -6.21 -3.84 3.61
C PRO A 119 -7.25 -2.73 3.86
N LEU A 120 -6.82 -1.47 4.00
CA LEU A 120 -7.73 -0.33 4.16
C LEU A 120 -8.62 -0.16 2.92
N ALA A 121 -8.01 -0.12 1.73
CA ALA A 121 -8.76 -0.01 0.49
C ALA A 121 -9.74 -1.17 0.27
N MET A 122 -9.35 -2.39 0.64
CA MET A 122 -10.22 -3.57 0.58
C MET A 122 -11.36 -3.50 1.60
N CYS A 123 -11.10 -2.97 2.81
CA CYS A 123 -12.13 -2.74 3.82
C CYS A 123 -13.19 -1.76 3.32
N ASP A 124 -12.77 -0.63 2.76
CA ASP A 124 -13.69 0.38 2.23
C ASP A 124 -14.47 -0.15 1.02
N ALA A 125 -13.82 -0.91 0.14
CA ALA A 125 -14.48 -1.56 -1.00
C ALA A 125 -15.51 -2.63 -0.59
N LEU A 126 -15.39 -3.20 0.61
CA LEU A 126 -16.45 -4.05 1.18
C LEU A 126 -17.58 -3.18 1.75
N GLN A 127 -17.25 -2.12 2.48
CA GLN A 127 -18.24 -1.24 3.12
C GLN A 127 -19.11 -0.48 2.12
N ASP A 128 -18.56 -0.07 0.98
CA ASP A 128 -19.28 0.64 -0.08
C ASP A 128 -19.98 -0.29 -1.10
N GLY A 129 -19.83 -1.62 -0.94
CA GLY A 129 -20.44 -2.63 -1.81
C GLY A 129 -19.76 -2.81 -3.18
N THR A 130 -18.54 -2.27 -3.36
CA THR A 130 -17.74 -2.47 -4.58
C THR A 130 -17.35 -3.94 -4.75
N ILE A 131 -16.89 -4.60 -3.68
CA ILE A 131 -16.60 -6.04 -3.67
C ILE A 131 -17.92 -6.82 -3.61
N LYS A 132 -18.11 -7.72 -4.56
CA LYS A 132 -19.29 -8.59 -4.68
C LYS A 132 -18.94 -10.06 -4.51
N PRO A 133 -19.91 -10.92 -4.13
CA PRO A 133 -19.71 -12.36 -4.07
C PRO A 133 -19.08 -12.93 -5.34
N GLY A 134 -18.08 -13.80 -5.17
CA GLY A 134 -17.46 -14.52 -6.28
C GLY A 134 -16.51 -13.71 -7.17
N MET A 135 -16.23 -12.43 -6.88
CA MET A 135 -15.30 -11.63 -7.68
C MET A 135 -13.87 -12.19 -7.70
N THR A 136 -13.19 -12.07 -8.84
CA THR A 136 -11.75 -12.28 -8.96
C THR A 136 -11.02 -10.95 -8.78
N ILE A 137 -10.27 -10.82 -7.70
CA ILE A 137 -9.59 -9.58 -7.28
C ILE A 137 -8.09 -9.71 -7.53
N LEU A 138 -7.52 -8.78 -8.28
CA LEU A 138 -6.08 -8.62 -8.42
C LEU A 138 -5.57 -7.67 -7.34
N THR A 139 -4.40 -7.96 -6.79
CA THR A 139 -3.66 -7.04 -5.92
C THR A 139 -2.22 -6.94 -6.40
N ALA A 140 -1.60 -5.78 -6.22
CA ALA A 140 -0.19 -5.56 -6.53
C ALA A 140 0.41 -4.56 -5.56
N THR A 141 1.64 -4.79 -5.14
CA THR A 141 2.33 -3.97 -4.15
C THR A 141 3.80 -3.78 -4.48
N PHE A 142 4.35 -2.70 -3.95
CA PHE A 142 5.78 -2.46 -3.90
C PHE A 142 6.15 -1.74 -2.60
N GLY A 143 7.41 -1.82 -2.18
CA GLY A 143 7.90 -1.14 -0.99
C GLY A 143 9.42 -1.07 -0.95
N ALA A 144 9.97 -0.55 0.14
CA ALA A 144 11.42 -0.48 0.34
C ALA A 144 12.09 -1.86 0.12
N GLY A 145 13.26 -1.85 -0.53
CA GLY A 145 13.95 -3.07 -0.95
C GLY A 145 14.75 -2.91 -2.27
N LEU A 146 14.14 -2.62 -3.41
CA LEU A 146 12.71 -2.45 -3.68
C LEU A 146 12.00 -3.81 -3.82
N THR A 147 11.11 -4.09 -2.88
CA THR A 147 10.28 -5.30 -2.89
C THR A 147 9.04 -5.07 -3.75
N CYS A 148 8.62 -6.10 -4.47
CA CYS A 148 7.42 -6.08 -5.31
C CYS A 148 6.62 -7.37 -5.11
N GLY A 149 5.32 -7.32 -5.35
CA GLY A 149 4.51 -8.52 -5.36
C GLY A 149 3.15 -8.31 -5.99
N ALA A 150 2.48 -9.42 -6.27
CA ALA A 150 1.11 -9.45 -6.73
C ALA A 150 0.41 -10.70 -6.22
N GLY A 151 -0.91 -10.68 -6.20
CA GLY A 151 -1.72 -11.84 -5.85
C GLY A 151 -3.10 -11.79 -6.48
N VAL A 152 -3.64 -12.97 -6.78
CA VAL A 152 -5.01 -13.15 -7.27
C VAL A 152 -5.83 -13.77 -6.15
N ILE A 153 -6.93 -13.11 -5.80
CA ILE A 153 -7.85 -13.54 -4.75
C ILE A 153 -9.19 -13.86 -5.42
N LYS A 154 -9.71 -15.06 -5.19
CA LYS A 154 -11.11 -15.38 -5.49
C LYS A 154 -11.95 -15.09 -4.26
N TRP A 155 -12.76 -14.03 -4.31
CA TRP A 155 -13.64 -13.69 -3.20
C TRP A 155 -14.73 -14.75 -3.04
N GLY A 156 -15.08 -15.07 -1.79
CA GLY A 156 -16.15 -16.02 -1.50
C GLY A 156 -17.54 -15.39 -1.60
N GLU A 157 -18.54 -16.10 -1.06
CA GLU A 157 -19.94 -15.64 -1.11
C GLU A 157 -20.28 -14.51 -0.13
N ARG A 158 -19.51 -14.40 0.96
CA ARG A 158 -19.82 -13.45 2.03
C ARG A 158 -19.08 -12.13 1.83
N VAL A 159 -19.84 -11.05 1.72
CA VAL A 159 -19.35 -9.66 1.71
C VAL A 159 -19.70 -8.90 2.98
N GLU A 160 -20.65 -9.41 3.77
CA GLU A 160 -21.02 -8.82 5.04
C GLU A 160 -20.15 -9.34 6.20
N PRO A 161 -19.86 -8.49 7.21
CA PRO A 161 -19.20 -8.92 8.43
C PRO A 161 -20.08 -9.90 9.22
N VAL A 162 -19.46 -10.89 9.87
CA VAL A 162 -20.18 -11.84 10.76
C VAL A 162 -20.64 -11.16 12.05
N GLY A 163 -19.95 -10.09 12.45
CA GLY A 163 -20.30 -9.27 13.60
C GLY A 163 -19.52 -7.97 13.58
N THR A 164 -19.97 -7.00 14.37
CA THR A 164 -19.35 -5.69 14.50
C THR A 164 -18.58 -5.58 15.82
N SER A 165 -17.55 -4.75 15.84
CA SER A 165 -16.75 -4.43 17.03
C SER A 165 -17.03 -2.99 17.45
N ASP A 166 -17.21 -2.76 18.75
CA ASP A 166 -17.35 -1.44 19.37
C ASP A 166 -16.01 -0.82 19.81
N LYS A 167 -14.90 -1.54 19.60
CA LYS A 167 -13.54 -1.05 19.86
C LYS A 167 -13.29 0.27 19.13
N ASN A 168 -12.77 1.23 19.89
CA ASN A 168 -12.37 2.53 19.39
C ASN A 168 -11.00 2.92 19.96
N ILE A 169 -10.30 3.83 19.29
CA ILE A 169 -9.09 4.45 19.83
C ILE A 169 -9.49 5.57 20.81
N PRO A 170 -8.65 5.89 21.82
CA PRO A 170 -8.92 7.02 22.70
C PRO A 170 -9.10 8.32 21.91
N GLU A 171 -10.03 9.17 22.36
CA GLU A 171 -10.18 10.51 21.81
C GLU A 171 -8.90 11.33 22.05
N PHE A 172 -8.56 12.20 21.09
CA PHE A 172 -7.44 13.11 21.20
C PHE A 172 -7.94 14.56 21.15
N GLU A 173 -7.68 15.31 22.21
CA GLU A 173 -7.95 16.75 22.26
C GLU A 173 -6.79 17.52 21.62
N GLY A 174 -6.94 17.89 20.36
CA GLY A 174 -5.95 18.67 19.61
C GLY A 174 -6.04 18.43 18.11
N THR A 175 -5.02 18.89 17.39
CA THR A 175 -4.85 18.71 15.95
C THR A 175 -3.70 17.75 15.65
N VAL A 176 -3.57 17.35 14.38
CA VAL A 176 -2.40 16.58 13.93
C VAL A 176 -1.08 17.31 14.17
N PHE A 177 -1.08 18.64 14.17
CA PHE A 177 0.12 19.43 14.43
C PHE A 177 0.56 19.33 15.90
N ASP A 178 -0.39 19.24 16.82
CA ASP A 178 -0.09 19.04 18.24
C ASP A 178 0.56 17.66 18.48
N LEU A 179 0.15 16.63 17.74
CA LEU A 179 0.80 15.31 17.76
C LEU A 179 2.23 15.33 17.19
N MET A 180 2.54 16.30 16.34
CA MET A 180 3.84 16.44 15.68
C MET A 180 4.77 17.44 16.35
N ALA A 181 4.35 18.11 17.43
CA ALA A 181 5.09 19.20 18.07
C ALA A 181 6.54 18.82 18.43
N ASP A 182 6.73 17.68 19.10
CA ASP A 182 8.07 17.18 19.47
C ASP A 182 8.95 16.92 18.24
N SER A 183 8.35 16.46 17.14
CA SER A 183 9.07 16.25 15.87
C SER A 183 9.50 17.58 15.27
N PHE A 184 8.64 18.59 15.28
CA PHE A 184 9.00 19.92 14.77
C PHE A 184 10.17 20.52 15.56
N VAL A 185 10.16 20.41 16.89
CA VAL A 185 11.28 20.85 17.73
C VAL A 185 12.56 20.08 17.41
N HIS A 186 12.48 18.74 17.33
CA HIS A 186 13.64 17.89 17.05
C HIS A 186 14.29 18.19 15.70
N TYR A 187 13.48 18.44 14.66
CA TYR A 187 13.96 18.72 13.31
C TYR A 187 14.15 20.22 13.01
N GLY A 188 13.94 21.10 14.00
CA GLY A 188 14.11 22.55 13.85
C GLY A 188 13.12 23.22 12.88
N VAL A 189 11.89 22.69 12.79
CA VAL A 189 10.81 23.23 11.95
C VAL A 189 10.00 24.25 12.77
N ASP A 190 9.96 25.50 12.32
CA ASP A 190 9.10 26.54 12.92
C ASP A 190 7.63 26.31 12.52
N ALA A 191 6.87 25.71 13.44
CA ALA A 191 5.47 25.35 13.28
C ALA A 191 4.60 25.86 14.44
N GLU A 192 5.06 26.82 15.25
CA GLU A 192 4.32 27.33 16.42
C GLU A 192 2.93 27.85 16.02
N HIS A 193 2.84 28.49 14.84
CA HIS A 193 1.60 29.01 14.26
C HIS A 193 0.56 27.93 13.89
N LEU A 194 0.94 26.65 13.89
CA LEU A 194 0.06 25.51 13.59
C LEU A 194 -0.43 24.80 14.86
N LEU A 195 0.15 25.09 16.02
CA LEU A 195 -0.18 24.45 17.29
C LEU A 195 -1.43 25.08 17.91
N THR A 196 -2.28 24.27 18.54
CA THR A 196 -3.50 24.76 19.20
C THR A 196 -3.24 25.37 20.57
N LYS A 197 -2.13 25.00 21.20
CA LYS A 197 -1.63 25.56 22.45
C LYS A 197 -0.24 26.12 22.20
N ALA A 198 -0.14 27.44 22.16
CA ALA A 198 1.14 28.15 22.27
C ALA A 198 1.66 28.08 23.70
#